data_AF-A0A7S1WWX1-F1
#
_entry.id   AF-A0A7S1WWX1-F1
#
_cell.length_a   1.000
_cell.length_b   1.000
_cell.length_c   1.000
_cell.angle_alpha   90.00
_cell.angle_beta   90.00
_cell.angle_gamma   90.00
#
_symmetry.space_group_name_H-M   'P 1'
#
loop_
_entity.id
_entity.type
_entity.pdbx_description
1 polymer ?
#
loop_
_entity_poly.entity_id
_entity_poly.type
_entity_poly.pdbx_seq_one_letter_code
_entity_poly.pdbx_strand_id
1 'polypeptide(L)'
;YELPPPPPPPEESDSDGDLDVETKAKFKKINERTQLLWEVLIKELSMEAAAELFRKRGHETCTQEELMNLRTNTARNYGRDQTARRNMLKARLKNLHKKNSELRWRNDEQVTVSKKDKFVYTGGESAADKAKTSIELYILGIGRGGRHAVKLAREEKKKGPRSHK
;
A
#
# COMPACT_ATOMS: atom_id res chain seq x y z
N TYR A 1 15.74 16.16 -32.89
CA TYR A 1 14.33 16.15 -32.48
C TYR A 1 14.27 16.56 -31.03
N GLU A 2 14.04 17.84 -30.77
CA GLU A 2 13.78 18.33 -29.41
C GLU A 2 12.36 17.90 -29.02
N LEU A 3 12.24 17.25 -27.86
CA LEU A 3 10.94 16.86 -27.30
C LEU A 3 10.24 18.10 -26.73
N PRO A 4 8.93 18.26 -26.94
CA PRO A 4 8.19 19.35 -26.32
C PRO A 4 8.18 19.19 -24.79
N PRO A 5 8.18 20.31 -24.04
CA PRO A 5 8.15 20.26 -22.59
C PRO A 5 6.87 19.55 -22.09
N PRO A 6 6.95 18.85 -20.94
CA PRO A 6 5.79 18.21 -20.36
C PRO A 6 4.71 19.25 -20.02
N PRO A 7 3.41 18.89 -20.12
CA PRO A 7 2.34 19.79 -19.73
C PRO A 7 2.48 20.14 -18.24
N PRO A 8 2.10 21.36 -17.84
CA PRO A 8 2.10 21.74 -16.43
C PRO A 8 1.19 20.79 -15.64
N PRO A 9 1.53 20.52 -14.36
CA PRO A 9 0.66 19.74 -13.50
C PRO A 9 -0.74 20.37 -13.44
N PRO A 10 -1.80 19.56 -13.29
CA PRO A 10 -3.14 20.09 -13.09
C PRO A 10 -3.10 21.03 -11.89
N GLU A 11 -3.54 22.27 -12.09
CA GLU A 11 -3.75 23.21 -11.01
C GLU A 11 -4.63 22.51 -9.98
N GLU A 12 -4.11 22.35 -8.76
CA GLU A 12 -4.93 22.00 -7.61
C GLU A 12 -5.94 23.13 -7.47
N SER A 13 -7.13 22.91 -8.02
CA SER A 13 -8.29 23.67 -7.66
C SER A 13 -8.52 23.39 -6.19
N ASP A 14 -7.97 24.26 -5.33
CA ASP A 14 -8.44 24.49 -3.97
C ASP A 14 -9.89 24.99 -4.07
N SER A 15 -10.78 24.08 -4.45
CA SER A 15 -12.22 24.24 -4.27
C SER A 15 -12.51 23.97 -2.80
N ASP A 16 -11.97 24.82 -1.94
CA ASP A 16 -12.59 25.11 -0.66
C ASP A 16 -13.88 25.85 -1.00
N GLY A 17 -14.89 25.06 -1.38
CA GLY A 17 -16.24 25.53 -1.60
C GLY A 17 -16.65 26.33 -0.37
N ASP A 18 -16.96 27.61 -0.60
CA ASP A 18 -17.22 28.59 0.43
C ASP A 18 -18.52 28.21 1.16
N LEU A 19 -18.39 27.32 2.13
CA LEU A 19 -19.51 26.86 2.94
C LEU A 19 -20.04 28.06 3.72
N ASP A 20 -21.33 28.33 3.58
CA ASP A 20 -22.05 29.42 4.26
C ASP A 20 -21.71 29.42 5.76
N VAL A 21 -21.55 30.61 6.35
CA VAL A 21 -21.18 30.79 7.78
C VAL A 21 -22.10 30.00 8.71
N GLU A 22 -23.38 29.88 8.35
CA GLU A 22 -24.37 29.10 9.08
C GLU A 22 -24.12 27.59 9.01
N THR A 23 -23.70 27.08 7.86
CA THR A 23 -23.32 25.67 7.70
C THR A 23 -22.05 25.37 8.47
N LYS A 24 -21.02 26.22 8.41
CA LYS A 24 -19.78 26.10 9.18
C LYS A 24 -20.06 26.07 10.69
N ALA A 25 -20.97 26.90 11.19
CA ALA A 25 -21.37 26.92 12.60
C ALA A 25 -22.12 25.64 13.02
N LYS A 26 -23.02 25.12 12.16
CA LYS A 26 -23.72 23.85 12.40
C LYS A 26 -22.76 22.66 12.41
N PHE A 27 -21.82 22.60 11.47
CA PHE A 27 -20.79 21.56 11.43
C PHE A 27 -19.91 21.56 12.68
N LYS A 28 -19.50 22.73 13.19
CA LYS A 28 -18.74 22.84 14.44
C LYS A 28 -19.50 22.24 15.63
N LYS A 29 -20.78 22.62 15.81
CA LYS A 29 -21.63 22.09 16.90
C LYS A 29 -21.85 20.58 16.81
N ILE A 30 -22.05 20.04 15.59
CA ILE A 30 -22.21 18.59 15.36
C ILE A 30 -20.90 17.85 15.70
N ASN A 31 -19.76 18.46 15.37
CA ASN A 31 -18.45 17.88 15.65
C ASN A 31 -18.17 17.88 17.16
N GLU A 32 -18.48 18.97 17.86
CA GLU A 32 -18.38 19.07 19.33
C GLU A 32 -19.26 18.04 20.04
N ARG A 33 -20.52 17.88 19.62
CA ARG A 33 -21.41 16.84 20.18
C ARG A 33 -20.83 15.44 19.99
N THR A 34 -20.29 15.16 18.80
CA THR A 34 -19.70 13.85 18.48
C THR A 34 -18.44 13.59 19.32
N GLN A 35 -17.61 14.61 19.53
CA GLN A 35 -16.43 14.54 20.42
C GLN A 35 -16.83 14.24 21.87
N LEU A 36 -17.92 14.84 22.37
CA LEU A 36 -18.44 14.54 23.70
C LEU A 36 -18.94 13.09 23.82
N LEU A 37 -19.65 12.60 22.81
CA LEU A 37 -20.09 11.20 22.78
C LEU A 37 -18.89 10.24 22.81
N TRP A 38 -17.82 10.57 22.09
CA TRP A 38 -16.56 9.83 22.16
C TRP A 38 -15.92 9.88 23.54
N GLU A 39 -15.91 11.05 24.17
CA GLU A 39 -15.34 11.22 25.51
C GLU A 39 -16.08 10.34 26.54
N VAL A 40 -17.40 10.26 26.45
CA VAL A 40 -18.23 9.34 27.27
C VAL A 40 -17.86 7.88 27.00
N LEU A 41 -17.72 7.49 25.73
CA LEU A 41 -17.39 6.11 25.36
C LEU A 41 -15.99 5.68 25.79
N ILE A 42 -15.01 6.56 25.68
CA ILE A 42 -13.60 6.28 26.02
C ILE A 42 -13.40 6.24 27.54
N LYS A 43 -14.05 7.16 28.27
CA LYS A 43 -13.95 7.24 29.74
C LYS A 43 -14.91 6.31 30.48
N GLU A 44 -15.72 5.55 29.75
CA GLU A 44 -16.74 4.63 30.29
C GLU A 44 -17.62 5.29 31.36
N LEU A 45 -18.03 6.53 31.11
CA LEU A 45 -18.82 7.30 32.07
C LEU A 45 -20.22 6.68 32.23
N SER A 46 -20.73 6.71 33.46
CA SER A 46 -22.15 6.41 33.71
C SER A 46 -23.04 7.45 33.02
N MET A 47 -24.31 7.08 32.75
CA MET A 47 -25.26 7.99 32.10
C MET A 47 -25.48 9.29 32.90
N GLU A 48 -25.39 9.22 34.23
CA GLU A 48 -25.48 10.39 35.11
C GLU A 48 -24.28 11.33 34.93
N ALA A 49 -23.06 10.78 34.97
CA ALA A 49 -21.84 11.55 34.76
C ALA A 49 -21.75 12.13 33.33
N ALA A 50 -22.22 11.37 32.34
CA ALA A 50 -22.35 11.85 30.97
C ALA A 50 -23.34 13.02 30.88
N ALA A 51 -24.50 12.94 31.53
CA ALA A 51 -25.50 14.02 31.53
C ALA A 51 -24.93 15.32 32.13
N GLU A 52 -24.15 15.24 33.20
CA GLU A 52 -23.46 16.41 33.77
C GLU A 52 -22.44 17.01 32.81
N LEU A 53 -21.66 16.17 32.13
CA LEU A 53 -20.65 16.60 31.18
C LEU A 53 -21.27 17.34 29.98
N PHE A 54 -22.38 16.83 29.44
CA PHE A 54 -23.13 17.49 28.37
C PHE A 54 -23.76 18.80 28.84
N ARG A 55 -24.32 18.83 30.05
CA ARG A 55 -24.89 20.06 30.65
C ARG A 55 -23.83 21.14 30.86
N LYS A 56 -22.64 20.78 31.35
CA LYS A 56 -21.50 21.71 31.52
C LYS A 56 -21.05 22.34 30.20
N ARG A 57 -21.22 21.64 29.08
CA ARG A 57 -20.88 22.12 27.75
C ARG A 57 -22.06 22.75 26.99
N GLY A 58 -23.22 22.90 27.64
CA GLY A 58 -24.41 23.52 27.02
C GLY A 58 -25.08 22.67 25.93
N HIS A 59 -24.87 21.35 25.96
CA HIS A 59 -25.50 20.41 25.02
C HIS A 59 -26.60 19.59 25.71
N GLU A 60 -27.56 19.12 24.92
CA GLU A 60 -28.56 18.14 25.35
C GLU A 60 -27.90 16.83 25.77
N THR A 61 -28.43 16.19 26.81
CA THR A 61 -27.91 14.91 27.33
C THR A 61 -27.87 13.84 26.24
N CYS A 62 -26.85 12.99 26.29
CA CYS A 62 -26.74 11.86 25.35
C CYS A 62 -27.78 10.77 25.68
N THR A 63 -28.30 10.11 24.65
CA THR A 63 -29.13 8.91 24.83
C THR A 63 -28.29 7.65 24.66
N GLN A 64 -28.78 6.53 25.21
CA GLN A 64 -28.11 5.24 25.04
C GLN A 64 -28.07 4.81 23.56
N GLU A 65 -29.11 5.14 22.80
CA GLU A 65 -29.19 4.84 21.37
C GLU A 65 -28.11 5.59 20.57
N GLU A 66 -27.87 6.87 20.88
CA GLU A 66 -26.81 7.65 20.24
C GLU A 66 -25.42 7.04 20.47
N LEU A 67 -25.13 6.62 21.71
CA LEU A 67 -23.88 5.96 22.05
C LEU A 67 -23.70 4.63 21.31
N MET A 68 -24.77 3.84 21.21
CA MET A 68 -24.76 2.57 20.47
C MET A 68 -24.62 2.78 18.96
N ASN A 69 -25.27 3.80 18.40
CA ASN A 69 -25.13 4.19 17.00
C ASN A 69 -23.70 4.64 16.70
N LEU A 70 -23.07 5.41 17.60
CA LEU A 70 -21.66 5.79 17.44
C LEU A 70 -20.75 4.57 17.47
N ARG A 71 -20.94 3.64 18.42
CA ARG A 71 -20.16 2.37 18.49
C ARG A 71 -20.31 1.52 17.23
N THR A 72 -21.53 1.33 16.74
CA THR A 72 -21.78 0.49 15.56
C THR A 72 -21.23 1.12 14.28
N ASN A 73 -21.41 2.43 14.09
CA ASN A 73 -20.87 3.14 12.94
C ASN A 73 -19.33 3.13 12.91
N THR A 74 -18.71 3.27 14.07
CA THR A 74 -17.25 3.30 14.19
C THR A 74 -16.63 1.94 13.97
N ALA A 75 -17.22 0.88 14.53
CA ALA A 75 -16.85 -0.50 14.22
C ALA A 75 -17.00 -0.82 12.72
N ARG A 76 -18.09 -0.36 12.09
CA ARG A 76 -18.33 -0.55 10.65
C ARG A 76 -17.30 0.17 9.79
N ASN A 77 -16.98 1.42 10.11
CA ASN A 77 -15.99 2.21 9.38
C ASN A 77 -14.58 1.61 9.54
N TYR A 78 -14.22 1.24 10.76
CA TYR A 78 -12.96 0.54 11.02
C TYR A 78 -12.83 -0.75 10.20
N GLY A 79 -13.89 -1.57 10.14
CA GLY A 79 -13.91 -2.79 9.33
C GLY A 79 -13.73 -2.54 7.83
N ARG A 80 -14.34 -1.46 7.30
CA ARG A 80 -14.18 -1.02 5.92
C ARG A 80 -12.74 -0.58 5.64
N ASP A 81 -12.16 0.24 6.51
CA ASP A 81 -10.80 0.76 6.35
C ASP A 81 -9.75 -0.35 6.42
N GLN A 82 -9.90 -1.30 7.33
CA GLN A 82 -9.03 -2.48 7.40
C GLN A 82 -9.12 -3.32 6.13
N THR A 83 -10.32 -3.49 5.58
CA THR A 83 -10.53 -4.21 4.32
C THR A 83 -9.90 -3.46 3.14
N ALA A 84 -10.09 -2.15 3.07
CA ALA A 84 -9.49 -1.29 2.04
C ALA A 84 -7.95 -1.33 2.11
N ARG A 85 -7.37 -1.18 3.30
CA ARG A 85 -5.93 -1.28 3.53
C ARG A 85 -5.39 -2.65 3.13
N ARG A 86 -6.07 -3.73 3.50
CA ARG A 86 -5.68 -5.09 3.10
C ARG A 86 -5.74 -5.28 1.59
N ASN A 87 -6.73 -4.73 0.91
CA ASN A 87 -6.82 -4.78 -0.55
C ASN A 87 -5.72 -3.97 -1.22
N MET A 88 -5.39 -2.79 -0.72
CA MET A 88 -4.30 -1.95 -1.21
C MET A 88 -2.93 -2.66 -1.02
N LEU A 89 -2.70 -3.28 0.14
CA LEU A 89 -1.49 -4.09 0.38
C LEU A 89 -1.41 -5.30 -0.57
N LYS A 90 -2.52 -6.02 -0.79
CA LYS A 90 -2.58 -7.11 -1.77
C LYS A 90 -2.27 -6.64 -3.18
N ALA A 91 -2.80 -5.49 -3.60
CA ALA A 91 -2.52 -4.90 -4.91
C ALA A 91 -1.03 -4.53 -5.05
N ARG A 92 -0.44 -3.91 -4.02
CA ARG A 92 1.00 -3.59 -3.98
C ARG A 92 1.87 -4.84 -4.11
N LEU A 93 1.55 -5.91 -3.38
CA LEU A 93 2.27 -7.18 -3.48
C LEU A 93 2.13 -7.85 -4.86
N LYS A 94 0.94 -7.77 -5.48
CA LYS A 94 0.74 -8.28 -6.85
C LYS A 94 1.56 -7.50 -7.88
N ASN A 95 1.72 -6.19 -7.70
CA ASN A 95 2.56 -5.36 -8.56
C ASN A 95 4.05 -5.65 -8.35
N LEU A 96 4.48 -5.92 -7.12
CA LEU A 96 5.86 -6.31 -6.80
C LEU A 96 6.23 -7.70 -7.37
N HIS A 97 5.29 -8.65 -7.32
CA HIS A 97 5.47 -10.02 -7.82
C HIS A 97 4.84 -10.25 -9.19
N LYS A 98 4.72 -9.21 -10.03
CA LYS A 98 4.15 -9.38 -11.37
C LYS A 98 5.08 -10.33 -12.13
N LYS A 99 4.61 -11.57 -12.40
CA LYS A 99 5.33 -12.53 -13.24
C LYS A 99 5.63 -11.81 -14.55
N ASN A 100 6.91 -11.48 -14.79
CA ASN A 100 7.45 -10.70 -15.91
C ASN A 100 7.81 -9.23 -15.66
N SER A 101 7.88 -8.77 -14.41
CA SER A 101 8.60 -7.55 -14.07
C SER A 101 9.94 -7.88 -13.42
N GLU A 102 11.01 -7.23 -13.86
CA GLU A 102 12.34 -7.31 -13.27
C GLU A 102 12.70 -5.94 -12.68
N LEU A 103 13.20 -5.91 -11.44
CA LEU A 103 13.73 -4.70 -10.83
C LEU A 103 15.13 -4.47 -11.42
N ARG A 104 15.32 -3.35 -12.12
CA ARG A 104 16.61 -2.96 -12.69
C ARG A 104 16.98 -1.55 -12.22
N TRP A 105 18.27 -1.34 -12.01
CA TRP A 105 18.80 -0.01 -11.70
C TRP A 105 18.97 0.79 -12.99
N ARG A 106 18.49 2.03 -13.00
CA ARG A 106 18.67 2.99 -14.08
C ARG A 106 18.85 4.38 -13.48
N ASN A 107 19.95 5.06 -13.79
CA ASN A 107 20.26 6.41 -13.29
C ASN A 107 20.14 6.53 -11.76
N ASP A 108 20.78 5.63 -11.02
CA ASP A 108 20.75 5.57 -9.55
C ASP A 108 19.36 5.37 -8.90
N GLU A 109 18.33 5.08 -9.70
CA GLU A 109 16.99 4.75 -9.24
C GLU A 109 16.61 3.30 -9.57
N GLN A 110 15.86 2.66 -8.67
CA GLN A 110 15.37 1.29 -8.87
C GLN A 110 14.02 1.31 -9.58
N VAL A 111 13.99 0.85 -10.83
CA VAL A 111 12.79 0.89 -11.69
C VAL A 111 12.29 -0.53 -11.98
N THR A 112 10.97 -0.71 -11.97
CA THR A 112 10.32 -1.99 -12.30
C THR A 112 10.05 -2.05 -13.80
N VAL A 113 10.75 -2.92 -14.53
CA VAL A 113 10.66 -3.03 -16.01
C VAL A 113 9.87 -4.26 -16.42
N SER A 114 8.90 -4.11 -17.32
CA SER A 114 8.14 -5.21 -17.93
C SER A 114 8.99 -5.90 -19.01
N LYS A 115 9.04 -7.25 -19.01
CA LYS A 115 9.77 -8.04 -20.03
C LYS A 115 9.33 -7.81 -21.48
N LYS A 116 8.17 -7.17 -21.69
CA LYS A 116 7.65 -6.87 -23.04
C LYS A 116 8.21 -5.58 -23.63
N ASP A 117 8.76 -4.70 -22.81
CA ASP A 117 9.35 -3.43 -23.27
C ASP A 117 10.79 -3.72 -23.74
N LYS A 118 10.92 -4.00 -25.04
CA LYS A 118 12.20 -4.22 -25.70
C LYS A 118 12.93 -2.88 -25.81
N PHE A 119 13.77 -2.54 -24.85
CA PHE A 119 14.81 -1.53 -25.08
C PHE A 119 15.93 -2.16 -25.90
N VAL A 120 16.41 -1.41 -26.90
CA VAL A 120 17.61 -1.75 -27.67
C VAL A 120 18.79 -1.74 -26.70
N TYR A 121 19.30 -2.93 -26.39
CA TYR A 121 20.44 -3.12 -25.52
C TYR A 121 21.72 -2.80 -26.31
N THR A 122 22.15 -1.54 -26.29
CA THR A 122 23.50 -1.16 -26.76
C THR A 122 24.48 -1.32 -25.60
N GLY A 123 25.19 -2.45 -25.58
CA GLY A 123 26.31 -2.66 -24.66
C GLY A 123 26.10 -3.82 -23.70
N GLY A 124 26.36 -5.04 -24.17
CA GLY A 124 26.63 -6.18 -23.29
C GLY A 124 28.09 -6.20 -22.92
N GLU A 125 28.39 -6.29 -21.62
CA GLU A 125 29.73 -6.63 -21.14
C GLU A 125 30.15 -7.99 -21.71
N SER A 126 31.43 -8.11 -22.05
CA SER A 126 31.96 -9.33 -22.62
C SER A 126 31.85 -10.50 -21.62
N ALA A 127 31.74 -11.73 -22.12
CA ALA A 127 31.69 -12.92 -21.26
C ALA A 127 32.89 -13.02 -20.31
N ALA A 128 34.02 -12.41 -20.66
CA ALA A 128 35.21 -12.35 -19.83
C ALA A 128 35.07 -11.42 -18.62
N ASP A 129 34.31 -10.32 -18.75
CA ASP A 129 34.13 -9.36 -17.66
C ASP A 129 33.07 -9.81 -16.66
N LYS A 130 32.05 -10.52 -17.16
CA LYS A 130 31.03 -11.16 -16.32
C LYS A 130 31.62 -12.26 -15.41
N ALA A 131 32.64 -12.96 -15.86
CA ALA A 131 33.31 -14.00 -15.08
C ALA A 131 34.16 -13.44 -13.92
N LYS A 132 34.69 -12.21 -14.07
CA LYS A 132 35.50 -11.56 -13.03
C LYS A 132 34.64 -11.02 -11.88
N THR A 133 33.37 -10.71 -12.13
CA THR A 133 32.46 -10.07 -11.17
C THR A 133 31.52 -11.05 -10.47
N SER A 134 31.35 -12.27 -10.97
CA SER A 134 30.54 -13.30 -10.31
C SER A 134 31.36 -14.11 -9.31
N ILE A 135 31.27 -13.78 -8.01
CA ILE A 135 31.77 -14.62 -6.93
C ILE A 135 30.64 -15.59 -6.52
N GLU A 136 30.82 -16.89 -6.74
CA GLU A 136 29.90 -17.92 -6.26
C GLU A 136 30.12 -18.17 -4.76
N LEU A 137 29.22 -17.69 -3.92
CA LEU A 137 29.20 -18.00 -2.48
C LEU A 137 28.42 -19.31 -2.25
N TYR A 138 29.14 -20.36 -1.83
CA TYR A 138 28.58 -21.66 -1.49
C TYR A 138 28.07 -21.65 -0.04
N ILE A 139 26.74 -21.63 0.15
CA ILE A 139 26.14 -21.78 1.48
C ILE A 139 25.90 -23.27 1.76
N LEU A 140 26.72 -23.85 2.62
CA LEU A 140 26.63 -25.25 3.07
C LEU A 140 25.65 -25.38 4.25
N GLY A 141 24.46 -25.96 4.02
CA GLY A 141 23.44 -26.30 5.04
C GLY A 141 22.73 -25.06 5.62
N ILE A 142 21.42 -25.02 5.89
CA ILE A 142 20.61 -25.87 6.78
C ILE A 142 19.13 -25.75 6.31
N GLY A 143 18.37 -26.84 6.44
CA GLY A 143 17.15 -27.11 5.66
C GLY A 143 15.90 -26.24 5.89
N ARG A 144 15.05 -26.21 4.85
CA ARG A 144 13.68 -26.77 4.79
C ARG A 144 13.00 -26.25 3.51
N GLY A 145 13.25 -26.94 2.40
CA GLY A 145 12.67 -26.59 1.10
C GLY A 145 13.74 -26.60 0.00
N GLY A 146 14.01 -27.78 -0.55
CA GLY A 146 15.04 -28.02 -1.57
C GLY A 146 14.76 -27.37 -2.94
N ARG A 147 14.74 -26.03 -2.99
CA ARG A 147 14.69 -25.26 -4.25
C ARG A 147 16.02 -24.58 -4.60
N HIS A 148 17.00 -24.59 -3.70
CA HIS A 148 18.31 -23.97 -3.93
C HIS A 148 19.51 -24.92 -3.77
N ALA A 149 19.27 -26.21 -3.52
CA ALA A 149 20.31 -27.21 -3.76
C ALA A 149 20.50 -27.30 -5.28
N VAL A 150 21.53 -26.61 -5.78
CA VAL A 150 22.03 -26.78 -7.14
C VAL A 150 22.22 -28.27 -7.34
N LYS A 151 21.35 -28.89 -8.16
CA LYS A 151 21.61 -30.25 -8.65
C LYS A 151 22.94 -30.14 -9.38
N LEU A 152 24.02 -30.57 -8.74
CA LEU A 152 25.29 -30.87 -9.40
C LEU A 152 24.93 -31.74 -10.61
N ALA A 153 24.92 -31.14 -11.80
CA ALA A 153 24.65 -31.83 -13.04
C ALA A 153 25.86 -32.72 -13.30
N ARG A 154 25.87 -33.92 -12.69
CA ARG A 154 27.02 -34.82 -12.76
C ARG A 154 27.10 -35.61 -14.06
N GLU A 155 26.17 -35.44 -14.99
CA GLU A 155 26.22 -36.13 -16.28
C GLU A 155 25.69 -35.24 -17.41
N GLU A 156 26.54 -34.97 -18.41
CA GLU A 156 26.12 -34.40 -19.68
C GLU A 156 25.10 -35.32 -20.35
N LYS A 157 23.84 -34.87 -20.42
CA LYS A 157 22.82 -35.58 -21.19
C LYS A 157 23.16 -35.47 -22.66
N LYS A 158 23.78 -36.53 -23.22
CA LYS A 158 23.96 -36.71 -24.67
C LYS A 158 22.61 -36.58 -25.37
N LYS A 159 22.45 -35.57 -26.22
CA LYS A 159 21.33 -35.47 -27.17
C LYS A 159 21.53 -36.58 -28.22
N GLY A 160 20.64 -37.56 -28.28
CA GLY A 160 20.60 -38.54 -29.36
C GLY A 160 20.33 -37.86 -30.72
N PRO A 161 20.65 -38.53 -31.84
CA PRO A 161 20.49 -37.95 -33.16
C PRO A 161 19.00 -37.68 -33.44
N ARG A 162 18.69 -36.44 -33.83
CA ARG A 162 17.37 -36.05 -34.33
C ARG A 162 17.29 -36.42 -35.81
N SER A 163 16.34 -37.27 -36.20
CA SER A 163 16.00 -37.42 -37.61
C SER A 163 15.30 -36.15 -38.10
N HIS A 164 15.77 -35.60 -39.20
CA HIS A 164 15.05 -34.57 -39.94
C HIS A 164 13.98 -35.27 -40.78
N LYS A 165 12.72 -34.84 -40.63
CA LYS A 165 11.70 -34.88 -41.68
C LYS A 165 11.20 -33.45 -41.86
#